data_AF-A0A7C6TK70-F1
#
_entry.id   AF-A0A7C6TK70-F1
#
_cell.length_a   1.000
_cell.length_b   1.000
_cell.length_c   1.000
_cell.angle_alpha   90.00
_cell.angle_beta   90.00
_cell.angle_gamma   90.00
#
_symmetry.space_group_name_H-M   'P 1'
#
loop_
_entity.id
_entity.type
_entity.pdbx_description
1 polymer ?
#
loop_
_entity_poly.entity_id
_entity_poly.type
_entity_poly.pdbx_seq_one_letter_code
_entity_poly.pdbx_strand_id
1 'polypeptide(L)'
;TEAIIAAEIPSVVFASPDPNPLAAGGGSILAEAGLTVRSGLHEEDSRALNARWVRSMTEARPFVTAKIAQSLDGAVAASDGTSQWITSAESRVHAHEVRSRVDAILVGTGTALADDPRLNARNHDGIALDDQPRPVVLGNSDLPVTSFLALNPNTLHLPTHDVREALDQLHAAGVRHLLVEGGPTVLGAFFTAGVVDEVFCYQAPMLIGPGRSSVEGLDIGTLQDALHLVPDDTETPAVSRLGPDFLLHFATGT
;
A
#
# COMPACT_ATOMS: atom_id res chain seq x y z
N THR A 1 11.33 -26.63 -1.58
CA THR A 1 11.48 -27.85 -2.40
C THR A 1 11.82 -29.07 -1.55
N GLU A 2 12.74 -28.97 -0.59
CA GLU A 2 13.14 -30.09 0.29
C GLU A 2 11.97 -30.83 0.96
N ALA A 3 11.02 -30.11 1.54
CA ALA A 3 9.85 -30.72 2.18
C ALA A 3 9.00 -31.57 1.20
N ILE A 4 8.89 -31.16 -0.07
CA ILE A 4 8.17 -31.90 -1.11
C ILE A 4 8.91 -33.20 -1.45
N ILE A 5 10.24 -33.13 -1.56
CA ILE A 5 11.10 -34.28 -1.83
C ILE A 5 11.05 -35.27 -0.66
N ALA A 6 11.19 -34.79 0.57
CA ALA A 6 11.14 -35.61 1.78
C ALA A 6 9.78 -36.28 1.99
N ALA A 7 8.70 -35.67 1.52
CA ALA A 7 7.36 -36.24 1.53
C ALA A 7 7.11 -37.25 0.41
N GLU A 8 8.10 -37.52 -0.45
CA GLU A 8 8.03 -38.48 -1.57
C GLU A 8 6.86 -38.20 -2.53
N ILE A 9 6.54 -36.91 -2.74
CA ILE A 9 5.46 -36.50 -3.65
C ILE A 9 5.89 -36.84 -5.09
N PRO A 10 5.11 -37.63 -5.86
CA PRO A 10 5.55 -38.14 -7.17
C PRO A 10 5.44 -37.11 -8.31
N SER A 11 4.55 -36.12 -8.16
CA SER A 11 4.30 -35.10 -9.17
C SER A 11 3.92 -33.75 -8.59
N VAL A 12 4.36 -32.69 -9.24
CA VAL A 12 4.07 -31.30 -8.88
C VAL A 12 3.62 -30.54 -10.12
N VAL A 13 2.49 -29.86 -10.02
CA VAL A 13 2.03 -28.89 -11.01
C VAL A 13 1.97 -27.54 -10.34
N PHE A 14 2.62 -26.53 -10.92
CA PHE A 14 2.57 -25.16 -10.43
C PHE A 14 2.15 -24.19 -11.54
N ALA A 15 1.53 -23.07 -11.17
CA ALA A 15 0.95 -22.17 -12.15
C ALA A 15 2.00 -21.27 -12.83
N SER A 16 2.76 -20.51 -12.04
CA SER A 16 3.77 -19.56 -12.53
C SER A 16 5.07 -19.71 -11.75
N PRO A 17 6.25 -19.52 -12.38
CA PRO A 17 7.53 -19.49 -11.66
C PRO A 17 7.62 -18.29 -10.70
N ASP A 18 8.39 -18.43 -9.62
CA ASP A 18 8.61 -17.33 -8.67
C ASP A 18 9.51 -16.25 -9.29
N PRO A 19 9.09 -14.97 -9.31
CA PRO A 19 9.91 -13.86 -9.80
C PRO A 19 11.08 -13.51 -8.87
N ASN A 20 11.08 -13.97 -7.61
CA ASN A 20 12.17 -13.74 -6.67
C ASN A 20 13.41 -14.55 -7.09
N PRO A 21 14.55 -13.91 -7.40
CA PRO A 21 15.77 -14.61 -7.81
C PRO A 21 16.28 -15.65 -6.80
N LEU A 22 16.00 -15.46 -5.50
CA LEU A 22 16.40 -16.39 -4.44
C LEU A 22 15.55 -17.66 -4.39
N ALA A 23 14.30 -17.60 -4.86
CA ALA A 23 13.34 -18.70 -4.83
C ALA A 23 13.09 -19.32 -6.22
N ALA A 24 13.61 -18.67 -7.28
CA ALA A 24 13.52 -19.14 -8.66
C ALA A 24 14.18 -20.52 -8.84
N GLY A 25 13.73 -21.27 -9.85
CA GLY A 25 14.31 -22.56 -10.22
C GLY A 25 13.82 -23.76 -9.39
N GLY A 26 12.89 -23.56 -8.44
CA GLY A 26 12.33 -24.65 -7.62
C GLY A 26 11.76 -25.81 -8.45
N GLY A 27 11.12 -25.52 -9.58
CA GLY A 27 10.62 -26.55 -10.51
C GLY A 27 11.73 -27.43 -11.09
N SER A 28 12.87 -26.85 -11.46
CA SER A 28 14.03 -27.60 -11.96
C SER A 28 14.64 -28.47 -10.87
N ILE A 29 14.78 -27.95 -9.65
CA ILE A 29 15.28 -28.72 -8.49
C ILE A 29 14.41 -29.96 -8.24
N LEU A 30 13.08 -29.81 -8.32
CA LEU A 30 12.16 -30.93 -8.15
C LEU A 30 12.26 -31.95 -9.30
N ALA A 31 12.39 -31.48 -10.54
CA ALA A 31 12.55 -32.35 -11.70
C ALA A 31 13.87 -33.16 -11.64
N GLU A 32 14.97 -32.53 -11.24
CA GLU A 32 16.28 -33.17 -11.04
C GLU A 32 16.25 -34.23 -9.92
N ALA A 33 15.40 -34.03 -8.90
CA ALA A 33 15.15 -35.02 -7.85
C ALA A 33 14.26 -36.20 -8.30
N GLY A 34 13.86 -36.25 -9.58
CA GLY A 34 13.10 -37.36 -10.18
C GLY A 34 11.59 -37.20 -10.16
N LEU A 35 11.06 -36.05 -9.76
CA LEU A 35 9.62 -35.79 -9.75
C LEU A 35 9.12 -35.43 -11.15
N THR A 36 7.86 -35.79 -11.45
CA THR A 36 7.20 -35.26 -12.65
C THR A 36 6.71 -33.83 -12.39
N VAL A 37 7.34 -32.85 -13.04
CA VAL A 37 7.02 -31.42 -12.84
C VAL A 37 6.38 -30.82 -14.10
N ARG A 38 5.27 -30.08 -13.94
CA ARG A 38 4.61 -29.32 -15.02
C ARG A 38 4.32 -27.90 -14.55
N SER A 39 4.45 -26.92 -15.44
CA SER A 39 4.15 -25.52 -15.16
C SER A 39 3.17 -24.91 -16.18
N GLY A 40 2.64 -23.73 -15.88
CA GLY A 40 1.84 -22.92 -16.82
C GLY A 40 0.32 -23.13 -16.74
N LEU A 41 -0.16 -24.05 -15.89
CA LEU A 41 -1.59 -24.26 -15.69
C LEU A 41 -2.17 -23.09 -14.87
N HIS A 42 -3.15 -22.35 -15.43
CA HIS A 42 -3.69 -21.13 -14.80
C HIS A 42 -2.63 -20.06 -14.50
N GLU A 43 -1.62 -19.93 -15.37
CA GLU A 43 -0.54 -18.97 -15.17
C GLU A 43 -1.05 -17.53 -15.11
N GLU A 44 -1.98 -17.15 -15.98
CA GLU A 44 -2.54 -15.79 -16.01
C GLU A 44 -3.30 -15.45 -14.72
N ASP A 45 -4.20 -16.33 -14.28
CA ASP A 45 -4.92 -16.18 -13.01
C ASP A 45 -3.95 -16.10 -11.81
N SER A 46 -2.90 -16.93 -11.82
CA SER A 46 -1.86 -16.92 -10.79
C SER A 46 -1.06 -15.62 -10.78
N ARG A 47 -0.72 -15.07 -11.95
CA ARG A 47 -0.04 -13.77 -12.07
C ARG A 47 -0.94 -12.63 -11.61
N ALA A 48 -2.24 -12.67 -11.94
CA ALA A 48 -3.21 -11.68 -11.48
C ALA A 48 -3.33 -11.71 -9.95
N LEU A 49 -3.47 -12.90 -9.34
CA LEU A 49 -3.51 -13.07 -7.89
C LEU A 49 -2.26 -12.52 -7.19
N ASN A 50 -1.10 -12.65 -7.83
CA ASN A 50 0.19 -12.24 -7.29
C ASN A 50 0.71 -10.93 -7.89
N ALA A 51 -0.14 -10.11 -8.52
CA ALA A 51 0.31 -8.95 -9.31
C ALA A 51 1.17 -7.99 -8.47
N ARG A 52 0.78 -7.73 -7.22
CA ARG A 52 1.53 -6.87 -6.28
C ARG A 52 2.91 -7.44 -5.95
N TRP A 53 2.99 -8.74 -5.64
CA TRP A 53 4.25 -9.44 -5.39
C TRP A 53 5.17 -9.42 -6.61
N VAL A 54 4.63 -9.79 -7.77
CA VAL A 54 5.37 -9.83 -9.04
C VAL A 54 5.93 -8.46 -9.37
N ARG A 55 5.12 -7.40 -9.23
CA ARG A 55 5.57 -6.02 -9.48
C ARG A 55 6.68 -5.62 -8.50
N SER A 56 6.50 -5.91 -7.21
CA SER A 56 7.52 -5.59 -6.21
C SER A 56 8.86 -6.30 -6.47
N MET A 57 8.83 -7.57 -6.86
CA MET A 57 10.03 -8.34 -7.19
C MET A 57 10.70 -7.84 -8.47
N THR A 58 9.90 -7.55 -9.50
CA THR A 58 10.41 -7.16 -10.82
C THR A 58 11.01 -5.76 -10.80
N GLU A 59 10.37 -4.83 -10.08
CA GLU A 59 10.83 -3.43 -9.99
C GLU A 59 11.81 -3.18 -8.83
N ALA A 60 12.12 -4.21 -8.03
CA ALA A 60 13.01 -4.15 -6.88
C ALA A 60 12.66 -3.03 -5.86
N ARG A 61 11.36 -2.76 -5.70
CA ARG A 61 10.79 -1.79 -4.76
C ARG A 61 9.48 -2.33 -4.18
N PRO A 62 8.94 -1.80 -3.08
CA PRO A 62 7.59 -2.15 -2.66
C PRO A 62 6.56 -1.74 -3.72
N PHE A 63 5.50 -2.55 -3.86
CA PHE A 63 4.25 -2.12 -4.47
C PHE A 63 3.61 -1.06 -3.57
N VAL A 64 3.22 0.08 -4.13
CA VAL A 64 2.74 1.24 -3.37
C VAL A 64 1.27 1.49 -3.62
N THR A 65 0.48 1.41 -2.56
CA THR A 65 -0.92 1.83 -2.54
C THR A 65 -1.02 3.21 -1.88
N ALA A 66 -1.52 4.20 -2.61
CA ALA A 66 -1.89 5.50 -2.04
C ALA A 66 -3.32 5.44 -1.49
N LYS A 67 -3.49 5.85 -0.23
CA LYS A 67 -4.82 5.99 0.38
C LYS A 67 -5.18 7.47 0.51
N ILE A 68 -6.30 7.86 -0.06
CA ILE A 68 -6.85 9.23 -0.01
C ILE A 68 -8.20 9.17 0.70
N ALA A 69 -8.42 9.99 1.72
CA ALA A 69 -9.75 10.17 2.31
C ALA A 69 -10.13 11.65 2.28
N GLN A 70 -11.11 12.00 1.46
CA GLN A 70 -11.41 13.38 1.11
C GLN A 70 -12.92 13.66 1.08
N SER A 71 -13.26 14.94 1.15
CA SER A 71 -14.58 15.47 0.82
C SER A 71 -14.87 15.33 -0.69
N LEU A 72 -16.12 15.59 -1.11
CA LEU A 72 -16.54 15.53 -2.50
C LEU A 72 -15.77 16.52 -3.40
N ASP A 73 -15.36 17.64 -2.83
CA ASP A 73 -14.54 18.68 -3.48
C ASP A 73 -13.02 18.52 -3.26
N GLY A 74 -12.57 17.37 -2.78
CA GLY A 74 -11.15 16.99 -2.80
C GLY A 74 -10.31 17.51 -1.64
N ALA A 75 -10.93 17.87 -0.51
CA ALA A 75 -10.24 18.37 0.68
C ALA A 75 -10.10 17.30 1.77
N VAL A 76 -8.97 17.34 2.50
CA VAL A 76 -8.63 16.42 3.60
C VAL A 76 -8.67 17.07 4.98
N ALA A 77 -8.85 18.39 5.04
CA ALA A 77 -9.06 19.15 6.27
C ALA A 77 -9.74 20.48 5.94
N ALA A 78 -10.49 21.03 6.90
CA ALA A 78 -10.97 22.40 6.83
C ALA A 78 -9.82 23.42 6.94
N SER A 79 -10.11 24.69 6.68
CA SER A 79 -9.12 25.78 6.70
C SER A 79 -8.48 26.01 8.08
N ASP A 80 -9.18 25.63 9.16
CA ASP A 80 -8.68 25.64 10.54
C ASP A 80 -7.85 24.39 10.90
N GLY A 81 -7.73 23.43 9.98
CA GLY A 81 -6.98 22.18 10.16
C GLY A 81 -7.80 21.02 10.73
N THR A 82 -9.09 21.19 11.03
CA THR A 82 -9.94 20.09 11.49
C THR A 82 -10.19 19.06 10.39
N SER A 83 -10.02 17.78 10.70
CA SER A 83 -10.03 16.69 9.69
C SER A 83 -10.70 15.37 10.17
N GLN A 84 -11.02 15.26 11.46
CA GLN A 84 -11.59 14.03 12.03
C GLN A 84 -13.09 14.20 12.33
N TRP A 85 -13.99 13.39 11.76
CA TRP A 85 -13.80 12.41 10.69
C TRP A 85 -14.50 12.89 9.42
N ILE A 86 -13.75 12.98 8.32
CA ILE A 86 -14.31 13.24 6.98
C ILE A 86 -15.11 12.02 6.49
N THR A 87 -14.52 10.83 6.57
CA THR A 87 -15.13 9.58 6.08
C THR A 87 -15.85 8.80 7.18
N SER A 88 -16.83 8.00 6.77
CA SER A 88 -17.71 7.15 7.59
C SER A 88 -16.98 6.07 8.39
N ALA A 89 -17.71 5.41 9.29
CA ALA A 89 -17.16 4.27 10.04
C ALA A 89 -16.88 3.07 9.12
N GLU A 90 -17.74 2.84 8.13
CA GLU A 90 -17.62 1.80 7.11
C GLU A 90 -16.35 2.00 6.26
N SER A 91 -16.06 3.24 5.87
CA SER A 91 -14.80 3.60 5.21
C SER A 91 -13.59 3.28 6.07
N ARG A 92 -13.65 3.53 7.38
CA ARG A 92 -12.56 3.21 8.31
C ARG A 92 -12.40 1.70 8.52
N VAL A 93 -13.48 0.93 8.53
CA VAL A 93 -13.43 -0.55 8.57
C VAL A 93 -12.69 -1.06 7.34
N HIS A 94 -13.09 -0.64 6.13
CA HIS A 94 -12.39 -1.05 4.90
C HIS A 94 -10.92 -0.59 4.90
N ALA A 95 -10.61 0.62 5.38
CA ALA A 95 -9.23 1.06 5.53
C ALA A 95 -8.41 0.13 6.44
N HIS A 96 -9.00 -0.36 7.54
CA HIS A 96 -8.32 -1.34 8.40
C HIS A 96 -8.16 -2.72 7.74
N GLU A 97 -9.07 -3.15 6.87
CA GLU A 97 -8.92 -4.35 6.03
C GLU A 97 -7.77 -4.19 5.02
N VAL A 98 -7.61 -3.00 4.43
CA VAL A 98 -6.43 -2.69 3.61
C VAL A 98 -5.17 -2.78 4.46
N ARG A 99 -5.15 -2.17 5.65
CA ARG A 99 -3.99 -2.21 6.56
C ARG A 99 -3.59 -3.63 6.98
N SER A 100 -4.51 -4.59 7.03
CA SER A 100 -4.19 -5.98 7.39
C SER A 100 -3.56 -6.78 6.25
N ARG A 101 -3.47 -6.22 5.04
CA ARG A 101 -2.96 -6.91 3.84
C ARG A 101 -1.62 -6.35 3.35
N VAL A 102 -1.10 -5.33 4.03
CA VAL A 102 0.14 -4.63 3.65
C VAL A 102 1.23 -4.95 4.64
N ASP A 103 2.49 -4.91 4.20
CA ASP A 103 3.63 -5.14 5.09
C ASP A 103 3.96 -3.92 5.94
N ALA A 104 3.67 -2.72 5.41
CA ALA A 104 4.00 -1.45 6.06
C ALA A 104 2.98 -0.34 5.76
N ILE A 105 2.83 0.59 6.71
CA ILE A 105 2.04 1.82 6.55
C ILE A 105 2.95 3.02 6.76
N LEU A 106 3.01 3.93 5.78
CA LEU A 106 3.85 5.12 5.82
C LEU A 106 3.03 6.39 5.98
N VAL A 107 3.51 7.25 6.89
CA VAL A 107 3.10 8.65 7.01
C VAL A 107 4.33 9.56 7.03
N GLY A 108 4.14 10.85 6.74
CA GLY A 108 5.18 11.85 6.95
C GLY A 108 5.29 12.26 8.42
N THR A 109 6.45 12.79 8.81
CA THR A 109 6.66 13.37 10.16
C THR A 109 5.61 14.43 10.51
N GLY A 110 5.15 15.23 9.55
CA GLY A 110 4.08 16.22 9.77
C GLY A 110 2.76 15.59 10.23
N THR A 111 2.33 14.48 9.60
CA THR A 111 1.14 13.72 10.03
C THR A 111 1.38 13.04 11.38
N ALA A 112 2.56 12.45 11.58
CA ALA A 112 2.92 11.83 12.85
C ALA A 112 2.84 12.81 14.03
N LEU A 113 3.30 14.05 13.83
CA LEU A 113 3.27 15.12 14.82
C LEU A 113 1.88 15.69 15.06
N ALA A 114 1.07 15.82 14.00
CA ALA A 114 -0.27 16.40 14.11
C ALA A 114 -1.29 15.46 14.73
N ASP A 115 -1.25 14.17 14.37
CA ASP A 115 -2.31 13.21 14.68
C ASP A 115 -1.93 12.15 15.73
N ASP A 116 -0.64 12.03 16.07
CA ASP A 116 -0.07 10.96 16.91
C ASP A 116 -0.68 9.57 16.59
N PRO A 117 -0.62 9.10 15.32
CA PRO A 117 -1.34 7.92 14.89
C PRO A 117 -0.64 6.64 15.37
N ARG A 118 -1.41 5.56 15.53
CA ARG A 118 -0.85 4.23 15.86
C ARG A 118 -0.42 3.41 14.65
N LEU A 119 -0.96 3.73 13.47
CA LEU A 119 -0.74 3.02 12.20
C LEU A 119 -0.87 1.49 12.33
N ASN A 120 -1.99 1.04 12.88
CA ASN A 120 -2.25 -0.38 13.14
C ASN A 120 -3.49 -0.90 12.40
N ALA A 121 -3.53 -2.20 12.17
CA ALA A 121 -4.67 -2.93 11.63
C ALA A 121 -5.59 -3.40 12.77
N ARG A 122 -6.91 -3.30 12.55
CA ARG A 122 -7.94 -3.64 13.52
C ARG A 122 -9.08 -4.38 12.82
N ASN A 123 -9.76 -5.27 13.53
CA ASN A 123 -10.98 -5.89 13.01
C ASN A 123 -12.17 -4.91 13.05
N HIS A 124 -13.34 -5.37 12.59
CA HIS A 124 -14.58 -4.59 12.59
C HIS A 124 -15.05 -4.15 13.99
N ASP A 125 -14.65 -4.87 15.05
CA ASP A 125 -14.92 -4.50 16.45
C ASP A 125 -13.91 -3.47 17.01
N GLY A 126 -12.94 -3.02 16.21
CA GLY A 126 -11.88 -2.09 16.61
C GLY A 126 -10.75 -2.71 17.44
N ILE A 127 -10.72 -4.05 17.53
CA ILE A 127 -9.69 -4.83 18.23
C ILE A 127 -8.47 -4.95 17.32
N ALA A 128 -7.28 -4.72 17.86
CA ALA A 128 -6.04 -4.89 17.11
C ALA A 128 -5.87 -6.37 16.69
N LEU A 129 -5.44 -6.58 15.45
CA LEU A 129 -5.09 -7.90 14.94
C LEU A 129 -3.75 -8.38 15.53
N ASP A 130 -3.52 -9.69 15.51
CA ASP A 130 -2.25 -10.27 15.97
C ASP A 130 -1.10 -9.93 15.02
N ASP A 131 -1.37 -10.01 13.71
CA ASP A 131 -0.43 -9.57 12.68
C ASP A 131 -0.63 -8.08 12.37
N GLN A 132 0.46 -7.33 12.33
CA GLN A 132 0.45 -5.88 12.25
C GLN A 132 1.41 -5.38 11.17
N PRO A 133 0.96 -4.46 10.30
CA PRO A 133 1.87 -3.81 9.37
C PRO A 133 2.90 -2.99 10.14
N ARG A 134 4.11 -2.91 9.60
CA ARG A 134 5.17 -2.08 10.17
C ARG A 134 4.83 -0.59 10.00
N PRO A 135 4.78 0.21 11.09
CA PRO A 135 4.65 1.65 10.96
C PRO A 135 5.93 2.26 10.40
N VAL A 136 5.80 3.16 9.43
CA VAL A 136 6.92 3.87 8.80
C VAL A 136 6.68 5.37 8.90
N VAL A 137 7.70 6.11 9.32
CA VAL A 137 7.69 7.57 9.35
C VAL A 137 8.73 8.09 8.37
N LEU A 138 8.31 8.91 7.42
CA LEU A 138 9.17 9.56 6.44
C LEU A 138 9.42 11.02 6.81
N GLY A 139 10.68 11.42 6.87
CA GLY A 139 11.09 12.82 7.03
C GLY A 139 12.10 13.03 8.15
N ASN A 140 12.75 14.19 8.12
CA ASN A 140 13.91 14.48 8.95
C ASN A 140 13.61 14.91 10.40
N SER A 141 12.35 15.20 10.72
CA SER A 141 11.97 15.64 12.06
C SER A 141 11.92 14.48 13.04
N ASP A 142 12.42 14.68 14.25
CA ASP A 142 12.30 13.71 15.34
C ASP A 142 10.84 13.55 15.77
N LEU A 143 10.51 12.33 16.18
CA LEU A 143 9.23 12.04 16.83
C LEU A 143 9.30 12.39 18.33
N PRO A 144 8.22 12.93 18.92
CA PRO A 144 8.15 13.10 20.37
C PRO A 144 8.31 11.75 21.04
N VAL A 145 9.18 11.64 22.04
CA VAL A 145 9.46 10.38 22.76
C VAL A 145 8.23 9.79 23.46
N THR A 146 7.16 10.58 23.61
CA THR A 146 5.88 10.16 24.17
C THR A 146 4.85 9.74 23.11
N SER A 147 5.13 9.92 21.82
CA SER A 147 4.21 9.56 20.73
C SER A 147 4.07 8.04 20.60
N PHE A 148 2.92 7.57 20.09
CA PHE A 148 2.68 6.15 19.90
C PHE A 148 3.71 5.51 18.96
N LEU A 149 4.16 6.25 17.94
CA LEU A 149 5.15 5.78 16.98
C LEU A 149 6.56 5.74 17.57
N ALA A 150 6.97 6.72 18.38
CA ALA A 150 8.28 6.66 19.03
C ALA A 150 8.38 5.53 20.08
N LEU A 151 7.25 5.18 20.71
CA LEU A 151 7.19 4.11 21.71
C LEU A 151 7.05 2.71 21.09
N ASN A 152 6.74 2.61 19.80
CA ASN A 152 6.59 1.33 19.13
C ASN A 152 7.95 0.82 18.61
N PRO A 153 8.49 -0.28 19.13
CA PRO A 153 9.81 -0.78 18.72
C PRO A 153 9.88 -1.26 17.26
N ASN A 154 8.73 -1.50 16.63
CA ASN A 154 8.65 -1.89 15.23
C ASN A 154 8.58 -0.70 14.27
N THR A 155 8.44 0.53 14.79
CA THR A 155 8.39 1.71 13.93
C THR A 155 9.74 1.93 13.24
N LEU A 156 9.70 2.07 11.91
CA LEU A 156 10.85 2.43 11.09
C LEU A 156 10.80 3.92 10.77
N HIS A 157 11.77 4.68 11.25
CA HIS A 157 11.93 6.09 10.89
C HIS A 157 12.95 6.23 9.77
N LEU A 158 12.53 6.77 8.62
CA LEU A 158 13.34 7.05 7.45
C LEU A 158 13.63 8.56 7.39
N PRO A 159 14.81 9.02 7.85
CA PRO A 159 15.18 10.44 7.88
C PRO A 159 15.64 10.91 6.48
N THR A 160 14.71 10.87 5.52
CA THR A 160 14.93 11.35 4.15
C THR A 160 13.63 11.97 3.61
N HIS A 161 13.77 12.80 2.59
CA HIS A 161 12.64 13.27 1.77
C HIS A 161 12.65 12.64 0.36
N ASP A 162 13.67 11.84 0.04
CA ASP A 162 13.74 11.12 -1.23
C ASP A 162 12.88 9.87 -1.16
N VAL A 163 11.80 9.86 -1.95
CA VAL A 163 10.85 8.75 -2.03
C VAL A 163 11.53 7.47 -2.54
N ARG A 164 12.44 7.58 -3.52
CA ARG A 164 13.10 6.40 -4.10
C ARG A 164 14.07 5.79 -3.12
N GLU A 165 14.85 6.62 -2.42
CA GLU A 165 15.71 6.17 -1.33
C GLU A 165 14.91 5.45 -0.23
N ALA A 166 13.76 6.01 0.15
CA ALA A 166 12.88 5.39 1.14
C ALA A 166 12.35 4.02 0.68
N LEU A 167 11.95 3.90 -0.59
CA LEU A 167 11.49 2.64 -1.16
C LEU A 167 12.60 1.58 -1.24
N ASP A 168 13.82 1.97 -1.59
CA ASP A 168 14.97 1.06 -1.61
C ASP A 168 15.27 0.51 -0.20
N GLN A 169 15.28 1.39 0.81
CA GLN A 169 15.48 0.97 2.21
C GLN A 169 14.35 0.04 2.69
N LEU A 170 13.10 0.33 2.34
CA LEU A 170 11.95 -0.51 2.68
C LEU A 170 12.03 -1.88 2.00
N HIS A 171 12.38 -1.92 0.72
CA HIS A 171 12.54 -3.18 0.00
C HIS A 171 13.65 -4.04 0.59
N ALA A 172 14.79 -3.44 0.90
CA ALA A 172 15.91 -4.10 1.57
C ALA A 172 15.51 -4.62 2.97
N ALA A 173 14.62 -3.92 3.67
CA ALA A 173 14.06 -4.32 4.96
C ALA A 173 12.95 -5.39 4.88
N GLY A 174 12.66 -5.90 3.68
CA GLY A 174 11.69 -6.98 3.45
C GLY A 174 10.27 -6.53 3.10
N VAL A 175 10.00 -5.21 3.02
CA VAL A 175 8.68 -4.69 2.66
C VAL A 175 8.42 -4.92 1.16
N ARG A 176 7.24 -5.44 0.84
CA ARG A 176 6.78 -5.74 -0.53
C ARG A 176 5.52 -4.99 -0.90
N HIS A 177 4.66 -4.71 0.07
CA HIS A 177 3.47 -3.88 -0.10
C HIS A 177 3.46 -2.76 0.93
N LEU A 178 3.53 -1.52 0.44
CA LEU A 178 3.51 -0.30 1.21
C LEU A 178 2.17 0.42 1.03
N LEU A 179 1.50 0.74 2.13
CA LEU A 179 0.38 1.68 2.15
C LEU A 179 0.87 3.08 2.52
N VAL A 180 0.61 4.07 1.68
CA VAL A 180 0.88 5.48 1.99
C VAL A 180 -0.41 6.13 2.47
N GLU A 181 -0.46 6.43 3.76
CA GLU A 181 -1.54 7.22 4.40
C GLU A 181 -1.05 8.63 4.80
N GLY A 182 0.07 9.07 4.20
CA GLY A 182 0.68 10.36 4.50
C GLY A 182 -0.20 11.55 4.11
N GLY A 183 0.07 12.70 4.72
CA GLY A 183 -0.58 13.95 4.36
C GLY A 183 -0.33 14.37 2.90
N PRO A 184 -0.99 15.45 2.43
CA PRO A 184 -1.02 15.84 1.02
C PRO A 184 0.35 15.98 0.36
N THR A 185 1.34 16.51 1.09
CA THR A 185 2.72 16.67 0.60
C THR A 185 3.42 15.34 0.35
N VAL A 186 3.21 14.33 1.22
CA VAL A 186 3.82 13.01 1.05
C VAL A 186 3.16 12.29 -0.13
N LEU A 187 1.83 12.29 -0.21
CA LEU A 187 1.12 11.72 -1.35
C LEU A 187 1.58 12.35 -2.67
N GLY A 188 1.68 13.68 -2.72
CA GLY A 188 2.17 14.38 -3.91
C GLY A 188 3.62 14.05 -4.28
N ALA A 189 4.51 13.86 -3.30
CA ALA A 189 5.88 13.41 -3.56
C ALA A 189 5.92 12.00 -4.19
N PHE A 190 5.07 11.09 -3.72
CA PHE A 190 4.96 9.73 -4.29
C PHE A 190 4.37 9.74 -5.71
N PHE A 191 3.33 10.54 -5.96
CA PHE A 191 2.79 10.73 -7.32
C PHE A 191 3.82 11.37 -8.25
N THR A 192 4.53 12.42 -7.80
CA THR A 192 5.59 13.10 -8.57
C THR A 192 6.75 12.14 -8.90
N ALA A 193 7.08 11.24 -7.98
CA ALA A 193 8.10 10.22 -8.22
C ALA A 193 7.65 9.14 -9.21
N GLY A 194 6.36 9.03 -9.55
CA GLY A 194 5.84 8.03 -10.48
C GLY A 194 5.92 6.61 -9.93
N VAL A 195 5.74 6.44 -8.63
CA VAL A 195 5.89 5.14 -7.93
C VAL A 195 4.63 4.66 -7.22
N VAL A 196 3.54 5.43 -7.26
CA VAL A 196 2.22 4.96 -6.82
C VAL A 196 1.74 3.94 -7.84
N ASP A 197 1.31 2.77 -7.40
CA ASP A 197 0.84 1.69 -8.26
C ASP A 197 -0.69 1.56 -8.24
N GLU A 198 -1.28 1.86 -7.09
CA GLU A 198 -2.69 1.69 -6.77
C GLU A 198 -3.18 2.87 -5.95
N VAL A 199 -4.45 3.25 -6.12
CA VAL A 199 -5.10 4.30 -5.35
C VAL A 199 -6.42 3.80 -4.79
N PHE A 200 -6.57 3.88 -3.47
CA PHE A 200 -7.87 3.81 -2.79
C PHE A 200 -8.29 5.22 -2.37
N CYS A 201 -9.27 5.77 -3.08
CA CYS A 201 -9.84 7.08 -2.79
C CYS A 201 -11.22 6.95 -2.14
N TYR A 202 -11.29 7.28 -0.85
CA TYR A 202 -12.52 7.35 -0.08
C TYR A 202 -13.11 8.75 -0.19
N GLN A 203 -14.30 8.86 -0.76
CA GLN A 203 -14.98 10.12 -1.05
C GLN A 203 -16.24 10.25 -0.20
N ALA A 204 -16.20 11.18 0.75
CA ALA A 204 -17.33 11.50 1.63
C ALA A 204 -18.30 12.50 0.97
N PRO A 205 -19.62 12.37 1.18
CA PRO A 205 -20.63 13.26 0.59
C PRO A 205 -20.72 14.61 1.35
N MET A 206 -19.60 15.33 1.45
CA MET A 206 -19.51 16.64 2.09
C MET A 206 -18.69 17.62 1.25
N LEU A 207 -18.91 18.92 1.43
CA LEU A 207 -18.15 20.00 0.81
C LEU A 207 -17.43 20.81 1.89
N ILE A 208 -16.14 21.08 1.70
CA ILE A 208 -15.32 21.85 2.65
C ILE A 208 -14.97 23.24 2.10
N GLY A 209 -14.92 23.40 0.77
CA GLY A 209 -14.49 24.61 0.10
C GLY A 209 -12.96 24.76 0.09
N PRO A 210 -12.38 25.90 0.51
CA PRO A 210 -10.95 26.19 0.40
C PRO A 210 -10.10 25.45 1.45
N GLY A 211 -10.50 24.24 1.84
CA GLY A 211 -9.74 23.39 2.75
C GLY A 211 -8.40 22.95 2.16
N ARG A 212 -7.70 22.09 2.88
CA ARG A 212 -6.42 21.52 2.40
C ARG A 212 -6.71 20.47 1.34
N SER A 213 -6.04 20.57 0.19
CA SER A 213 -6.19 19.60 -0.92
C SER A 213 -5.67 18.22 -0.51
N SER A 214 -6.19 17.16 -1.12
CA SER A 214 -5.75 15.78 -0.89
C SER A 214 -4.35 15.46 -1.41
N VAL A 215 -3.90 16.18 -2.44
CA VAL A 215 -2.57 16.01 -3.03
C VAL A 215 -1.96 17.39 -3.24
N GLU A 216 -0.79 17.62 -2.66
CA GLU A 216 -0.06 18.88 -2.77
C GLU A 216 1.32 18.66 -3.38
N GLY A 217 1.84 19.65 -4.11
CA GLY A 217 3.20 19.58 -4.69
C GLY A 217 3.29 18.79 -6.00
N LEU A 218 2.16 18.43 -6.61
CA LEU A 218 2.11 17.85 -7.94
C LEU A 218 2.20 18.98 -8.98
N ASP A 219 3.38 19.16 -9.59
CA ASP A 219 3.67 20.26 -10.52
C ASP A 219 3.14 19.97 -11.94
N ILE A 220 1.82 19.89 -12.07
CA ILE A 220 1.12 19.75 -13.36
C ILE A 220 0.66 21.13 -13.83
N GLY A 221 1.37 21.68 -14.81
CA GLY A 221 1.07 23.02 -15.36
C GLY A 221 -0.06 23.04 -16.39
N THR A 222 -0.34 21.90 -17.04
CA THR A 222 -1.37 21.79 -18.10
C THR A 222 -2.19 20.51 -17.98
N LEU A 223 -3.38 20.48 -18.57
CA LEU A 223 -4.22 19.28 -18.57
C LEU A 223 -3.58 18.10 -19.33
N GLN A 224 -2.68 18.38 -20.27
CA GLN A 224 -1.97 17.35 -21.02
C GLN A 224 -0.96 16.60 -20.16
N ASP A 225 -0.43 17.24 -19.11
CA ASP A 225 0.53 16.66 -18.19
C ASP A 225 -0.16 15.97 -16.99
N ALA A 226 -1.49 15.91 -17.00
CA ALA A 226 -2.26 15.32 -15.92
C ALA A 226 -1.97 13.82 -15.76
N LEU A 227 -1.84 13.36 -14.51
CA LEU A 227 -1.78 11.94 -14.20
C LEU A 227 -3.15 11.32 -14.43
N HIS A 228 -3.21 10.33 -15.31
CA HIS A 228 -4.43 9.58 -15.60
C HIS A 228 -4.45 8.26 -14.82
N LEU A 229 -5.55 8.03 -14.12
CA LEU A 229 -5.82 6.80 -13.38
C LEU A 229 -6.78 5.91 -14.16
N VAL A 230 -6.63 4.60 -14.02
CA VAL A 230 -7.49 3.59 -14.67
C VAL A 230 -8.31 2.89 -13.60
N PRO A 231 -9.65 2.78 -13.75
CA PRO A 231 -10.48 2.00 -12.84
C PRO A 231 -9.95 0.56 -12.69
N ASP A 232 -9.86 0.07 -11.45
CA ASP A 232 -9.35 -1.26 -11.13
C ASP A 232 -10.45 -2.09 -10.45
N ASP A 233 -10.76 -3.26 -11.02
CA ASP A 233 -11.79 -4.19 -10.55
C ASP A 233 -11.19 -5.51 -10.01
N THR A 234 -9.87 -5.59 -9.82
CA THR A 234 -9.18 -6.86 -9.52
C THR A 234 -9.46 -7.42 -8.12
N GLU A 235 -9.56 -6.56 -7.10
CA GLU A 235 -9.77 -6.98 -5.71
C GLU A 235 -11.14 -6.57 -5.16
N THR A 236 -11.57 -5.36 -5.51
CA THR A 236 -12.85 -4.79 -5.17
C THR A 236 -13.38 -4.06 -6.40
N PRO A 237 -14.70 -3.91 -6.59
CA PRO A 237 -15.20 -3.12 -7.70
C PRO A 237 -14.60 -1.71 -7.69
N ALA A 238 -14.24 -1.21 -8.87
CA ALA A 238 -13.59 0.09 -9.03
C ALA A 238 -14.37 1.24 -8.40
N VAL A 239 -15.69 1.06 -8.24
CA VAL A 239 -16.56 1.92 -7.45
C VAL A 239 -17.39 1.07 -6.50
N SER A 240 -17.21 1.31 -5.20
CA SER A 240 -17.94 0.63 -4.13
C SER A 240 -18.59 1.64 -3.19
N ARG A 241 -19.77 1.32 -2.66
CA ARG A 241 -20.44 2.16 -1.65
C ARG A 241 -20.10 1.66 -0.25
N LEU A 242 -19.57 2.54 0.61
CA LEU A 242 -19.22 2.25 2.00
C LEU A 242 -20.05 3.12 2.94
N GLY A 243 -21.26 2.63 3.29
CA GLY A 243 -22.23 3.42 4.04
C GLY A 243 -22.68 4.66 3.24
N PRO A 244 -22.45 5.89 3.73
CA PRO A 244 -22.72 7.12 2.98
C PRO A 244 -21.60 7.50 1.99
N ASP A 245 -20.42 6.89 2.08
CA ASP A 245 -19.25 7.23 1.27
C ASP A 245 -19.15 6.36 0.01
N PHE A 246 -18.27 6.76 -0.90
CA PHE A 246 -17.83 5.95 -2.03
C PHE A 246 -16.34 5.63 -1.91
N LEU A 247 -15.97 4.38 -2.17
CA LEU A 247 -14.60 3.97 -2.45
C LEU A 247 -14.40 3.93 -3.96
N LEU A 248 -13.38 4.63 -4.43
CA LEU A 248 -12.89 4.56 -5.80
C LEU A 248 -11.53 3.84 -5.79
N HIS A 249 -11.42 2.76 -6.56
CA HIS A 249 -10.20 1.95 -6.68
C HIS A 249 -9.64 2.12 -8.09
N PHE A 250 -8.37 2.53 -8.15
CA PHE A 250 -7.68 2.77 -9.40
C PHE A 250 -6.30 2.13 -9.40
N ALA A 251 -5.86 1.72 -10.59
CA ALA A 251 -4.46 1.50 -10.90
C ALA A 251 -3.88 2.75 -11.56
N THR A 252 -2.60 3.02 -11.31
CA THR A 252 -1.85 3.96 -12.15
C THR A 252 -1.38 3.22 -13.40
N GLY A 253 -1.70 3.72 -14.59
CA GLY A 253 -1.34 3.07 -15.86
C GLY A 253 0.17 2.79 -15.95
N THR A 254 0.52 1.61 -16.46
CA THR A 254 1.89 1.22 -16.87
C THR A 254 2.32 1.92 -18.15
#